data_AF-A0AAW0LGK5-F1
#
_entry.id   AF-A0AAW0LGK5-F1
#
_cell.length_a   1.000
_cell.length_b   1.000
_cell.length_c   1.000
_cell.angle_alpha   90.00
_cell.angle_beta   90.00
_cell.angle_gamma   90.00
#
_symmetry.space_group_name_H-M   'P 1'
#
loop_
_entity.id
_entity.type
_entity.pdbx_description
1 polymer ?
#
loop_
_entity_poly.entity_id
_entity_poly.type
_entity_poly.pdbx_seq_one_letter_code
_entity_poly.pdbx_strand_id
1 'polypeptide(L)'
;MSKALTTLLFSCILFSLSVSSYAQTCKSYSFSSNRVYASCQDLPVLSAFLHYNYSSSANTLDIAYRVTGATASNWISWAINPTGQQMAGSQALVAFQNSSGAIRAYTSSVASTNIATLSESTLSFGVSNLAGSFANGEMTIFATLTLTSGMTTVNQVWQVGPVSGDNPQSHDTSSSAANMRSVGTLNLVNGTTSGGGTS
;
A
#
# COMPACT_ATOMS: atom_id res chain seq x y z
N MET A 1 -46.19 -56.81 -8.55
CA MET A 1 -44.98 -56.76 -7.71
C MET A 1 -44.24 -55.47 -8.04
N SER A 2 -43.94 -54.72 -6.99
CA SER A 2 -43.31 -53.41 -6.94
C SER A 2 -42.04 -53.26 -7.77
N LYS A 3 -41.83 -52.06 -8.33
CA LYS A 3 -40.68 -51.21 -7.96
C LYS A 3 -40.84 -49.82 -8.58
N ALA A 4 -41.18 -48.87 -7.70
CA ALA A 4 -41.04 -47.45 -7.94
C ALA A 4 -39.54 -47.13 -8.14
N LEU A 5 -39.20 -46.50 -9.25
CA LEU A 5 -37.85 -46.00 -9.50
C LEU A 5 -37.88 -44.49 -9.23
N THR A 6 -37.63 -44.14 -7.98
CA THR A 6 -37.54 -42.77 -7.48
C THR A 6 -36.39 -42.05 -8.15
N THR A 7 -36.67 -41.12 -9.07
CA THR A 7 -35.67 -40.25 -9.67
C THR A 7 -35.27 -39.17 -8.65
N LEU A 8 -34.14 -39.34 -7.97
CA LEU A 8 -33.56 -38.34 -7.08
C LEU A 8 -32.99 -37.18 -7.91
N LEU A 9 -33.69 -36.04 -7.92
CA LEU A 9 -33.17 -34.75 -8.34
C LEU A 9 -32.07 -34.32 -7.37
N PHE A 10 -30.81 -34.48 -7.75
CA PHE A 10 -29.68 -33.92 -7.01
C PHE A 10 -29.57 -32.43 -7.33
N SER A 11 -30.29 -31.61 -6.57
CA SER A 11 -30.17 -30.15 -6.60
C SER A 11 -28.84 -29.76 -5.97
N CYS A 12 -27.81 -29.57 -6.79
CA CYS A 12 -26.59 -28.89 -6.39
C CYS A 12 -26.88 -27.39 -6.25
N ILE A 13 -27.46 -27.00 -5.11
CA ILE A 13 -27.49 -25.60 -4.69
C ILE A 13 -26.05 -25.22 -4.35
N LEU A 14 -25.34 -24.66 -5.33
CA LEU A 14 -24.12 -23.90 -5.10
C LEU A 14 -24.51 -22.70 -4.24
N PHE A 15 -24.38 -22.82 -2.92
CA PHE A 15 -24.28 -21.66 -2.05
C PHE A 15 -22.96 -20.96 -2.41
N SER A 16 -23.03 -20.08 -3.41
CA SER A 16 -22.02 -19.06 -3.64
C SER A 16 -22.00 -18.18 -2.41
N LEU A 17 -21.13 -18.52 -1.46
CA LEU A 17 -20.72 -17.62 -0.39
C LEU A 17 -20.18 -16.37 -1.08
N SER A 18 -21.06 -15.38 -1.20
CA SER A 18 -20.71 -14.06 -1.69
C SER A 18 -19.85 -13.47 -0.59
N VAL A 19 -18.54 -13.70 -0.65
CA VAL A 19 -17.61 -12.97 0.20
C VAL A 19 -17.81 -11.53 -0.22
N SER A 20 -18.51 -10.75 0.60
CA SER A 20 -18.67 -9.33 0.39
C SER A 20 -17.28 -8.72 0.37
N SER A 21 -16.73 -8.55 -0.83
CA SER A 21 -15.62 -7.64 -1.03
C SER A 21 -16.21 -6.27 -0.72
N TYR A 22 -15.96 -5.78 0.49
CA TYR A 22 -16.24 -4.39 0.81
C TYR A 22 -15.30 -3.58 -0.08
N ALA A 23 -15.79 -3.19 -1.25
CA ALA A 23 -15.17 -2.14 -2.05
C ALA A 23 -15.37 -0.81 -1.32
N GLN A 24 -14.75 -0.67 -0.13
CA GLN A 24 -14.67 0.60 0.57
C GLN A 24 -13.74 1.48 -0.23
N THR A 25 -14.32 2.45 -0.93
CA THR A 25 -13.56 3.57 -1.47
C THR A 25 -12.81 4.24 -0.32
N CYS A 26 -11.62 4.77 -0.60
CA CYS A 26 -10.79 5.37 0.43
C CYS A 26 -11.54 6.48 1.22
N LYS A 27 -12.49 7.21 0.59
CA LYS A 27 -13.30 8.25 1.27
C LYS A 27 -14.24 7.70 2.36
N SER A 28 -14.64 6.44 2.26
CA SER A 28 -15.60 5.82 3.20
C SER A 28 -14.93 5.13 4.38
N TYR A 29 -13.60 5.10 4.42
CA TYR A 29 -12.85 4.36 5.41
C TYR A 29 -12.56 5.22 6.65
N SER A 30 -12.81 4.64 7.82
CA SER A 30 -12.50 5.25 9.12
C SER A 30 -11.41 4.46 9.83
N PHE A 31 -10.31 5.13 10.17
CA PHE A 31 -9.29 4.53 11.02
C PHE A 31 -9.76 4.48 12.48
N SER A 32 -9.29 3.47 13.21
CA SER A 32 -9.41 3.43 14.67
C SER A 32 -8.57 4.52 15.33
N SER A 33 -8.75 4.70 16.64
CA SER A 33 -7.91 5.59 17.46
C SER A 33 -7.97 7.07 17.05
N ASN A 34 -9.12 7.52 16.54
CA ASN A 34 -9.39 8.91 16.14
C ASN A 34 -8.40 9.49 15.10
N ARG A 35 -7.80 8.64 14.26
CA ARG A 35 -7.01 9.10 13.12
C ARG A 35 -7.94 9.53 12.01
N VAL A 36 -7.90 10.82 11.67
CA VAL A 36 -8.77 11.43 10.65
C VAL A 36 -7.89 12.06 9.58
N TYR A 37 -8.14 11.70 8.32
CA TYR A 37 -7.46 12.25 7.16
C TYR A 37 -8.48 12.96 6.27
N ALA A 38 -8.20 14.23 5.95
CA ALA A 38 -9.05 15.07 5.13
C ALA A 38 -8.96 14.71 3.65
N SER A 39 -7.79 14.22 3.22
CA SER A 39 -7.52 13.84 1.84
C SER A 39 -7.27 12.35 1.72
N CYS A 40 -7.58 11.85 0.53
CA CYS A 40 -7.63 10.43 0.26
C CYS A 40 -7.51 10.20 -1.26
N GLN A 41 -6.76 9.17 -1.64
CA GLN A 41 -6.53 8.74 -3.01
C GLN A 41 -6.64 7.22 -3.12
N ASP A 42 -7.53 6.74 -4.00
CA ASP A 42 -7.52 5.37 -4.48
C ASP A 42 -6.36 5.20 -5.49
N LEU A 43 -5.42 4.30 -5.22
CA LEU A 43 -4.29 4.06 -6.11
C LEU A 43 -4.69 3.05 -7.20
N PRO A 44 -4.33 3.27 -8.47
CA PRO A 44 -4.88 2.49 -9.60
C PRO A 44 -4.62 0.97 -9.58
N VAL A 45 -3.66 0.51 -8.78
CA VAL A 45 -3.19 -0.87 -8.74
C VAL A 45 -2.77 -1.28 -7.34
N LEU A 46 -2.64 -2.58 -7.11
CA LEU A 46 -2.23 -3.21 -5.84
C LEU A 46 -3.24 -3.06 -4.69
N SER A 47 -4.50 -2.74 -4.99
CA SER A 47 -5.58 -2.59 -3.98
C SER A 47 -5.16 -1.66 -2.82
N ALA A 48 -4.51 -0.57 -3.21
CA ALA A 48 -3.80 0.34 -2.33
C ALA A 48 -4.47 1.71 -2.26
N PHE A 49 -4.32 2.38 -1.13
CA PHE A 49 -4.98 3.63 -0.80
C PHE A 49 -4.02 4.53 -0.02
N LEU A 50 -4.00 5.81 -0.34
CA LEU A 50 -3.27 6.81 0.43
C LEU A 50 -4.26 7.77 1.09
N HIS A 51 -4.22 7.84 2.40
CA HIS A 51 -4.90 8.86 3.18
C HIS A 51 -3.87 9.83 3.71
N TYR A 52 -4.18 11.12 3.70
CA TYR A 52 -3.21 12.10 4.16
C TYR A 52 -3.81 13.42 4.63
N ASN A 53 -3.05 14.12 5.47
CA ASN A 53 -3.23 15.52 5.84
C ASN A 53 -1.95 16.26 5.49
N TYR A 54 -2.05 17.32 4.71
CA TYR A 54 -0.92 18.16 4.35
C TYR A 54 -1.03 19.52 5.05
N SER A 55 0.05 19.94 5.71
CA SER A 55 0.20 21.27 6.29
C SER A 55 1.32 22.01 5.58
N SER A 56 0.97 22.98 4.73
CA SER A 56 1.94 23.81 4.04
C SER A 56 2.73 24.72 4.99
N SER A 57 2.11 25.17 6.09
CA SER A 57 2.76 26.03 7.08
C SER A 57 3.78 25.27 7.93
N ALA A 58 3.52 24.00 8.24
CA ALA A 58 4.45 23.14 8.98
C ALA A 58 5.39 22.34 8.07
N ASN A 59 5.15 22.37 6.74
CA ASN A 59 5.78 21.48 5.76
C ASN A 59 5.68 20.00 6.15
N THR A 60 4.55 19.60 6.75
CA THR A 60 4.33 18.22 7.17
C THR A 60 3.29 17.51 6.32
N LEU A 61 3.52 16.22 6.12
CA LEU A 61 2.59 15.30 5.48
C LEU A 61 2.36 14.12 6.42
N ASP A 62 1.19 14.10 7.06
CA ASP A 62 0.75 12.96 7.85
C ASP A 62 0.00 11.99 6.94
N ILE A 63 0.36 10.70 6.95
CA ILE A 63 -0.18 9.70 6.04
C ILE A 63 -0.67 8.44 6.76
N ALA A 64 -1.61 7.77 6.10
CA ALA A 64 -1.87 6.35 6.24
C ALA A 64 -1.91 5.72 4.84
N TYR A 65 -0.89 4.93 4.50
CA TYR A 65 -0.85 4.12 3.28
C TYR A 65 -1.36 2.73 3.59
N ARG A 66 -2.44 2.31 2.92
CA ARG A 66 -3.21 1.11 3.23
C ARG A 66 -3.27 0.18 2.04
N VAL A 67 -3.10 -1.11 2.27
CA VAL A 67 -3.22 -2.17 1.26
C VAL A 67 -4.21 -3.22 1.76
N THR A 68 -5.22 -3.50 0.95
CA THR A 68 -6.21 -4.55 1.22
C THR A 68 -5.84 -5.85 0.50
N GLY A 69 -6.23 -7.00 1.06
CA GLY A 69 -5.81 -8.31 0.56
C GLY A 69 -4.35 -8.65 0.87
N ALA A 70 -3.73 -7.93 1.81
CA ALA A 70 -2.39 -8.23 2.29
C ALA A 70 -2.39 -9.51 3.13
N THR A 71 -1.29 -10.25 3.07
CA THR A 71 -1.06 -11.45 3.90
C THR A 71 0.15 -11.24 4.81
N ALA A 72 0.32 -12.12 5.79
CA ALA A 72 1.51 -12.15 6.66
C ALA A 72 2.82 -12.37 5.86
N SER A 73 2.73 -12.93 4.65
CA SER A 73 3.86 -13.17 3.77
C SER A 73 4.13 -12.01 2.80
N ASN A 74 3.47 -10.86 2.98
CA ASN A 74 3.71 -9.66 2.18
C ASN A 74 4.42 -8.57 2.96
N TRP A 75 5.23 -7.80 2.24
CA TRP A 75 5.61 -6.45 2.65
C TRP A 75 4.86 -5.45 1.77
N ILE A 76 4.60 -4.27 2.34
CA ILE A 76 4.04 -3.13 1.62
C ILE A 76 4.99 -1.94 1.74
N SER A 77 4.96 -1.06 0.75
CA SER A 77 5.75 0.16 0.76
C SER A 77 5.05 1.30 0.06
N TRP A 78 5.24 2.51 0.61
CA TRP A 78 4.94 3.77 -0.05
C TRP A 78 6.16 4.69 0.07
N ALA A 79 6.47 5.42 -0.99
CA ALA A 79 7.68 6.20 -1.09
C ALA A 79 7.45 7.55 -1.79
N ILE A 80 8.28 8.52 -1.45
CA ILE A 80 8.49 9.72 -2.27
C ILE A 80 9.74 9.49 -3.12
N ASN A 81 9.64 9.74 -4.43
CA ASN A 81 10.80 9.72 -5.32
C ASN A 81 11.15 11.14 -5.81
N PRO A 82 12.23 11.74 -5.29
CA PRO A 82 12.67 13.08 -5.73
C PRO A 82 13.15 13.13 -7.18
N THR A 83 13.47 11.98 -7.79
CA THR A 83 14.07 11.88 -9.14
C THR A 83 13.04 11.67 -10.25
N GLY A 84 11.82 11.23 -9.94
CA GLY A 84 10.76 11.03 -10.93
C GLY A 84 9.78 9.90 -10.61
N GLN A 85 8.89 9.59 -11.56
CA GLN A 85 7.90 8.51 -11.45
C GLN A 85 8.53 7.15 -11.79
N GLN A 86 9.39 6.64 -10.92
CA GLN A 86 10.11 5.37 -11.12
C GLN A 86 10.51 4.74 -9.78
N MET A 87 10.93 3.48 -9.76
CA MET A 87 11.38 2.83 -8.51
C MET A 87 12.75 3.32 -8.04
N ALA A 88 13.73 3.43 -8.94
CA ALA A 88 15.08 3.88 -8.59
C ALA A 88 15.07 5.36 -8.13
N GLY A 89 15.75 5.65 -7.03
CA GLY A 89 15.73 6.95 -6.35
C GLY A 89 14.60 7.13 -5.32
N SER A 90 13.77 6.11 -5.09
CA SER A 90 12.68 6.19 -4.12
C SER A 90 13.19 6.21 -2.68
N GLN A 91 12.50 6.97 -1.83
CA GLN A 91 12.74 7.04 -0.40
C GLN A 91 11.50 6.52 0.32
N ALA A 92 11.61 5.28 0.77
CA ALA A 92 10.49 4.42 1.06
C ALA A 92 10.23 4.27 2.56
N LEU A 93 8.95 4.19 2.90
CA LEU A 93 8.45 3.59 4.12
C LEU A 93 8.10 2.14 3.80
N VAL A 94 8.49 1.21 4.66
CA VAL A 94 8.28 -0.23 4.46
C VAL A 94 7.61 -0.79 5.70
N ALA A 95 6.64 -1.69 5.53
CA ALA A 95 6.10 -2.48 6.61
C ALA A 95 5.82 -3.93 6.22
N PHE A 96 5.99 -4.83 7.19
CA PHE A 96 5.63 -6.24 7.08
C PHE A 96 5.43 -6.87 8.46
N GLN A 97 4.78 -8.03 8.51
CA GLN A 97 4.69 -8.84 9.72
C GLN A 97 5.90 -9.77 9.82
N ASN A 98 6.66 -9.69 10.90
CA ASN A 98 7.80 -10.57 11.13
C ASN A 98 7.35 -11.96 11.65
N SER A 99 8.31 -12.87 11.77
CA SER A 99 8.12 -14.23 12.26
C SER A 99 7.57 -14.32 13.68
N SER A 100 7.70 -13.28 14.51
CA SER A 100 7.08 -13.20 15.83
C SER A 100 5.62 -12.72 15.80
N GLY A 101 5.08 -12.39 14.62
CA GLY A 101 3.74 -11.84 14.43
C GLY A 101 3.65 -10.34 14.68
N ALA A 102 4.75 -9.67 15.03
CA ALA A 102 4.79 -8.23 15.23
C ALA A 102 4.95 -7.49 13.89
N ILE A 103 4.41 -6.28 13.80
CA ILE A 103 4.59 -5.43 12.61
C ILE A 103 5.87 -4.63 12.74
N ARG A 104 6.76 -4.80 11.76
CA ARG A 104 7.93 -3.96 11.56
C ARG A 104 7.56 -2.84 10.59
N ALA A 105 7.92 -1.61 10.94
CA ALA A 105 7.83 -0.45 10.05
C ALA A 105 9.14 0.34 10.13
N TYR A 106 9.73 0.66 9.00
CA TYR A 106 11.04 1.32 8.92
C TYR A 106 11.22 2.06 7.58
N THR A 107 12.29 2.84 7.46
CA THR A 107 12.62 3.59 6.25
C THR A 107 13.69 2.89 5.42
N SER A 108 13.62 3.00 4.09
CA SER A 108 14.61 2.44 3.18
C SER A 108 14.83 3.34 1.96
N SER A 109 16.08 3.71 1.69
CA SER A 109 16.48 4.41 0.48
C SER A 109 16.76 3.40 -0.65
N VAL A 110 16.09 3.57 -1.79
CA VAL A 110 16.16 2.68 -2.95
C VAL A 110 16.93 3.38 -4.06
N ALA A 111 18.26 3.40 -3.96
CA ALA A 111 19.11 4.07 -4.96
C ALA A 111 19.05 3.40 -6.36
N SER A 112 18.82 2.09 -6.42
CA SER A 112 18.65 1.33 -7.67
C SER A 112 17.67 0.17 -7.48
N THR A 113 17.23 -0.45 -8.57
CA THR A 113 16.38 -1.66 -8.55
C THR A 113 17.17 -2.97 -8.46
N ASN A 114 18.51 -2.91 -8.51
CA ASN A 114 19.38 -4.07 -8.31
C ASN A 114 19.74 -4.21 -6.82
N ILE A 115 18.75 -4.60 -6.02
CA ILE A 115 18.87 -4.79 -4.58
C ILE A 115 18.32 -6.16 -4.18
N ALA A 116 18.94 -6.80 -3.18
CA ALA A 116 18.47 -8.09 -2.68
C ALA A 116 17.29 -7.96 -1.70
N THR A 117 17.22 -6.84 -0.98
CA THR A 117 16.19 -6.55 0.03
C THR A 117 16.06 -5.04 0.24
N LEU A 118 14.95 -4.62 0.84
CA LEU A 118 14.74 -3.25 1.31
C LEU A 118 15.42 -3.08 2.67
N SER A 119 16.72 -2.76 2.66
CA SER A 119 17.50 -2.55 3.89
C SER A 119 17.14 -1.24 4.59
N GLU A 120 17.08 -1.28 5.91
CA GLU A 120 16.83 -0.12 6.74
C GLU A 120 17.91 0.96 6.57
N SER A 121 17.49 2.19 6.31
CA SER A 121 18.38 3.34 6.07
C SER A 121 17.64 4.66 6.25
N THR A 122 18.39 5.74 6.43
CA THR A 122 17.84 7.09 6.58
C THR A 122 17.37 7.67 5.26
N LEU A 123 16.41 8.60 5.34
CA LEU A 123 15.91 9.37 4.20
C LEU A 123 16.43 10.82 4.26
N SER A 124 16.36 11.53 3.15
CA SER A 124 16.71 12.94 3.02
C SER A 124 15.69 13.88 3.65
N PHE A 125 14.54 13.35 4.11
CA PHE A 125 13.48 14.07 4.79
C PHE A 125 13.17 13.40 6.14
N GLY A 126 12.65 14.17 7.09
CA GLY A 126 12.33 13.67 8.41
C GLY A 126 11.14 12.71 8.37
N VAL A 127 11.20 11.63 9.14
CA VAL A 127 10.10 10.68 9.35
C VAL A 127 9.90 10.52 10.86
N SER A 128 8.67 10.71 11.32
CA SER A 128 8.26 10.54 12.71
C SER A 128 6.93 9.80 12.79
N ASN A 129 6.56 9.32 13.98
CA ASN A 129 5.32 8.55 14.21
C ASN A 129 5.16 7.33 13.27
N LEU A 130 6.29 6.76 12.82
CA LEU A 130 6.29 5.62 11.92
C LEU A 130 5.76 4.38 12.65
N ALA A 131 4.68 3.81 12.14
CA ALA A 131 4.08 2.61 12.69
C ALA A 131 3.42 1.79 11.58
N GLY A 132 3.32 0.48 11.82
CA GLY A 132 2.56 -0.43 10.96
C GLY A 132 1.42 -1.10 11.71
N SER A 133 0.41 -1.52 10.98
CA SER A 133 -0.67 -2.39 11.50
C SER A 133 -1.03 -3.45 10.47
N PHE A 134 -1.46 -4.61 10.93
CA PHE A 134 -2.00 -5.67 10.09
C PHE A 134 -3.16 -6.35 10.81
N ALA A 135 -4.34 -6.27 10.24
CA ALA A 135 -5.54 -6.91 10.76
C ALA A 135 -6.54 -7.13 9.63
N ASN A 136 -7.34 -8.20 9.70
CA ASN A 136 -8.44 -8.45 8.75
C ASN A 136 -8.01 -8.45 7.27
N GLY A 137 -6.79 -8.90 6.97
CA GLY A 137 -6.25 -8.91 5.60
C GLY A 137 -5.89 -7.52 5.06
N GLU A 138 -5.72 -6.54 5.94
CA GLU A 138 -5.35 -5.17 5.60
C GLU A 138 -4.09 -4.75 6.35
N MET A 139 -3.10 -4.26 5.61
CA MET A 139 -1.85 -3.73 6.16
C MET A 139 -1.77 -2.24 5.92
N THR A 140 -1.38 -1.48 6.95
CA THR A 140 -1.28 0.00 6.88
C THR A 140 0.05 0.48 7.43
N ILE A 141 0.69 1.42 6.73
CA ILE A 141 1.81 2.24 7.21
C ILE A 141 1.27 3.61 7.61
N PHE A 142 1.62 4.05 8.81
CA PHE A 142 1.37 5.41 9.30
C PHE A 142 2.68 6.14 9.48
N ALA A 143 2.74 7.43 9.11
CA ALA A 143 3.92 8.25 9.34
C ALA A 143 3.58 9.74 9.23
N THR A 144 4.38 10.57 9.89
CA THR A 144 4.44 12.02 9.65
C THR A 144 5.77 12.36 9.01
N LEU A 145 5.74 12.93 7.80
CA LEU A 145 6.90 13.31 7.02
C LEU A 145 7.14 14.81 7.14
N THR A 146 8.40 15.22 7.31
CA THR A 146 8.81 16.63 7.27
C THR A 146 9.43 16.91 5.91
N LEU A 147 8.66 17.57 5.04
CA LEU A 147 9.04 17.86 3.66
C LEU A 147 9.89 19.14 3.56
N THR A 148 10.58 19.29 2.43
CA THR A 148 11.26 20.55 2.10
C THR A 148 10.25 21.69 1.98
N SER A 149 10.63 22.87 2.47
CA SER A 149 9.78 24.06 2.43
C SER A 149 9.24 24.35 1.04
N GLY A 150 7.93 24.58 0.93
CA GLY A 150 7.26 24.92 -0.34
C GLY A 150 6.97 23.73 -1.26
N MET A 151 7.29 22.50 -0.84
CA MET A 151 6.93 21.29 -1.59
C MET A 151 5.43 21.04 -1.54
N THR A 152 4.75 21.24 -2.66
CA THR A 152 3.30 21.01 -2.82
C THR A 152 2.97 19.81 -3.68
N THR A 153 3.97 19.24 -4.36
CA THR A 153 3.81 18.11 -5.28
C THR A 153 4.92 17.11 -5.04
N VAL A 154 4.59 15.82 -5.05
CA VAL A 154 5.52 14.71 -4.88
C VAL A 154 5.33 13.67 -5.97
N ASN A 155 6.41 13.00 -6.39
CA ASN A 155 6.27 11.73 -7.09
C ASN A 155 6.17 10.63 -6.04
N GLN A 156 5.11 9.85 -6.11
CA GLN A 156 4.87 8.73 -5.24
C GLN A 156 5.09 7.42 -5.97
N VAL A 157 5.56 6.43 -5.21
CA VAL A 157 5.76 5.06 -5.65
C VAL A 157 5.19 4.17 -4.57
N TRP A 158 4.45 3.14 -4.95
CA TRP A 158 3.92 2.17 -4.00
C TRP A 158 4.21 0.77 -4.48
N GLN A 159 4.48 -0.14 -3.56
CA GLN A 159 4.88 -1.50 -3.90
C GLN A 159 4.32 -2.50 -2.90
N VAL A 160 4.11 -3.73 -3.38
CA VAL A 160 3.79 -4.91 -2.57
C VAL A 160 4.67 -6.05 -3.06
N GLY A 161 5.24 -6.82 -2.15
CA GLY A 161 6.08 -7.96 -2.51
C GLY A 161 6.10 -9.06 -1.45
N PRO A 162 6.78 -10.18 -1.72
CA PRO A 162 6.86 -11.30 -0.79
C PRO A 162 7.90 -11.07 0.30
N VAL A 163 7.66 -11.60 1.49
CA VAL A 163 8.63 -11.67 2.60
C VAL A 163 9.11 -13.10 2.76
N SER A 164 10.43 -13.26 2.96
CA SER A 164 11.04 -14.54 3.29
C SER A 164 12.06 -14.35 4.41
N GLY A 165 11.96 -15.14 5.48
CA GLY A 165 12.88 -15.08 6.61
C GLY A 165 13.05 -13.66 7.19
N ASP A 166 11.94 -12.95 7.42
CA ASP A 166 11.90 -11.56 7.90
C ASP A 166 12.60 -10.53 7.00
N ASN A 167 12.79 -10.85 5.72
CA ASN A 167 13.37 -9.96 4.73
C ASN A 167 12.41 -9.74 3.55
N PRO A 168 12.09 -8.47 3.21
CA PRO A 168 11.44 -8.14 1.95
C PRO A 168 12.22 -8.67 0.75
N GLN A 169 11.54 -9.41 -0.11
CA GLN A 169 12.10 -9.95 -1.35
C GLN A 169 11.61 -9.13 -2.55
N SER A 170 12.29 -9.29 -3.70
CA SER A 170 11.86 -8.69 -4.96
C SER A 170 10.43 -9.10 -5.31
N HIS A 171 9.64 -8.14 -5.79
CA HIS A 171 8.35 -8.39 -6.43
C HIS A 171 8.52 -8.68 -7.93
N ASP A 172 7.42 -8.98 -8.62
CA ASP A 172 7.39 -9.12 -10.07
C ASP A 172 7.75 -7.79 -10.75
N THR A 173 8.71 -7.84 -11.68
CA THR A 173 9.21 -6.69 -12.45
C THR A 173 8.93 -6.84 -13.95
N SER A 174 8.08 -7.79 -14.33
CA SER A 174 7.58 -7.88 -15.70
C SER A 174 6.82 -6.62 -16.09
N SER A 175 6.86 -6.22 -17.36
CA SER A 175 6.27 -4.95 -17.83
C SER A 175 4.76 -4.84 -17.59
N SER A 176 4.05 -5.98 -17.50
CA SER A 176 2.62 -6.04 -17.20
C SER A 176 2.30 -6.05 -15.70
N ALA A 177 3.30 -6.22 -14.83
CA ALA A 177 3.10 -6.30 -13.39
C ALA A 177 2.49 -5.00 -12.84
N ALA A 178 1.58 -5.14 -11.88
CA ALA A 178 0.97 -4.02 -11.18
C ALA A 178 2.02 -3.11 -10.53
N ASN A 179 3.06 -3.71 -9.94
CA ASN A 179 4.20 -3.01 -9.35
C ASN A 179 4.90 -2.04 -10.32
N MET A 180 5.01 -2.39 -11.60
CA MET A 180 5.64 -1.54 -12.62
C MET A 180 4.79 -0.32 -12.99
N ARG A 181 3.47 -0.38 -12.76
CA ARG A 181 2.52 0.73 -12.95
C ARG A 181 2.27 1.54 -11.68
N SER A 182 2.90 1.17 -10.57
CA SER A 182 2.64 1.73 -9.25
C SER A 182 3.44 3.00 -8.96
N VAL A 183 3.32 3.98 -9.87
CA VAL A 183 3.97 5.29 -9.81
C VAL A 183 2.99 6.38 -10.19
N GLY A 184 3.19 7.59 -9.69
CA GLY A 184 2.41 8.76 -10.09
C GLY A 184 2.89 10.03 -9.39
N THR A 185 2.31 11.16 -9.77
CA THR A 185 2.50 12.45 -9.11
C THR A 185 1.26 12.77 -8.30
N LEU A 186 1.45 13.35 -7.12
CA LEU A 186 0.40 13.82 -6.23
C LEU A 186 0.62 15.29 -5.88
N ASN A 187 -0.36 16.13 -6.15
CA ASN A 187 -0.44 17.46 -5.57
C ASN A 187 -1.05 17.36 -4.16
N LEU A 188 -0.27 17.69 -3.15
CA LEU A 188 -0.64 17.56 -1.74
C LEU A 188 -1.72 18.55 -1.30
N VAL A 189 -1.93 19.64 -2.05
CA VAL A 189 -2.90 20.69 -1.70
C VAL A 189 -4.30 20.34 -2.18
N ASN A 190 -4.44 19.92 -3.44
CA ASN A 190 -5.74 19.69 -4.07
C ASN A 190 -6.01 18.22 -4.41
N GLY A 191 -5.04 17.33 -4.15
CA GLY A 191 -5.17 15.89 -4.40
C GLY A 191 -5.18 15.50 -5.87
N THR A 192 -4.84 16.41 -6.80
CA THR A 192 -4.76 16.06 -8.22
C THR A 192 -3.59 15.12 -8.48
N THR A 193 -3.81 14.18 -9.38
CA THR A 193 -2.86 13.12 -9.70
C THR A 193 -2.58 13.10 -11.19
N SER A 194 -1.33 12.88 -11.57
CA SER A 194 -0.93 12.70 -12.97
C SER A 194 0.13 11.62 -13.09
N GLY A 195 0.11 10.90 -14.21
CA GLY A 195 1.02 9.78 -14.45
C GLY A 195 0.62 8.50 -13.69
N GLY A 196 0.93 7.39 -14.35
CA GLY A 196 0.48 6.03 -14.03
C GLY A 196 0.56 5.23 -15.32
N GLY A 197 1.68 4.53 -15.52
CA GLY A 197 2.05 3.70 -16.67
C GLY A 197 1.26 3.91 -17.98
N THR A 198 1.78 4.76 -18.87
CA THR A 198 1.42 4.70 -20.30
C THR A 198 1.89 3.37 -20.89
N SER A 199 1.02 2.81 -21.75
CA SER A 199 1.11 1.60 -22.58
C SER A 199 2.49 1.04 -22.89
#